data_AF-A0A661SCG0-F1
#
_entry.id   AF-A0A661SCG0-F1
#
_cell.length_a   1.000
_cell.length_b   1.000
_cell.length_c   1.000
_cell.angle_alpha   90.00
_cell.angle_beta   90.00
_cell.angle_gamma   90.00
#
_symmetry.space_group_name_H-M   'P 1'
#
loop_
_entity.id
_entity.type
_entity.pdbx_description
1 polymer ?
#
loop_
_entity_poly.entity_id
_entity_poly.type
_entity_poly.pdbx_seq_one_letter_code
_entity_poly.pdbx_strand_id
1 'polypeptide(L)' 'RIKRDRDATFVHKNAKGQVVNRTTAIVSGGSSAMDNEECWIYQALMRALGLVYIEHQARI' A
#
# COMPACT_ATOMS: atom_id res chain seq x y z
N ARG A 1 10.10 -10.35 5.36
CA ARG A 1 10.47 -9.34 4.33
C ARG A 1 9.61 -8.11 4.47
N ILE A 2 8.28 -8.20 4.25
CA ILE A 2 7.31 -7.09 4.42
C ILE A 2 7.50 -6.30 5.72
N LYS A 3 7.51 -6.96 6.89
CA LYS A 3 7.73 -6.28 8.18
C LYS A 3 9.02 -5.45 8.20
N ARG A 4 10.16 -6.09 7.89
CA ARG A 4 11.48 -5.45 7.87
C ARG A 4 11.50 -4.23 6.96
N ASP A 5 11.02 -4.39 5.72
CA ASP A 5 11.09 -3.34 4.72
C ASP A 5 10.12 -2.20 5.07
N ARG A 6 8.90 -2.52 5.52
CA ARG A 6 7.94 -1.53 6.03
C ARG A 6 8.55 -0.74 7.20
N ASP A 7 9.07 -1.42 8.22
CA ASP A 7 9.61 -0.76 9.41
C ASP A 7 10.81 0.13 9.06
N ALA A 8 11.66 -0.28 8.11
CA ALA A 8 12.80 0.51 7.65
C ALA A 8 12.42 1.74 6.81
N THR A 9 11.28 1.72 6.12
CA THR A 9 10.89 2.76 5.17
C THR A 9 9.58 3.49 5.50
N PHE A 10 9.03 3.28 6.70
CA PHE A 10 7.79 3.91 7.11
C PHE A 10 8.00 5.40 7.41
N VAL A 11 7.17 6.24 6.80
CA VAL A 11 7.19 7.69 6.98
C VAL A 11 5.98 8.09 7.80
N HIS A 12 6.21 8.49 9.05
CA HIS A 12 5.16 9.04 9.91
C HIS A 12 4.75 10.44 9.49
N LYS A 13 5.74 11.32 9.26
CA LYS A 13 5.55 12.69 8.80
C LYS A 13 6.37 12.96 7.55
N ASN A 14 5.81 13.72 6.61
CA ASN A 14 6.52 14.12 5.40
C ASN A 14 7.47 15.31 5.66
N ALA A 15 8.22 15.74 4.63
CA ALA A 15 9.14 16.88 4.72
C ALA A 15 8.45 18.21 5.09
N LYS A 16 7.13 18.32 4.92
CA LYS A 16 6.32 19.47 5.33
C LYS A 16 5.76 19.34 6.75
N GLY A 17 6.16 18.31 7.51
CA GLY A 17 5.71 18.05 8.87
C GLY A 17 4.29 17.45 8.99
N GLN A 18 3.65 17.12 7.88
CA GLN A 18 2.28 16.59 7.86
C GLN A 18 2.29 15.08 8.14
N VAL A 19 1.33 14.59 8.93
CA VAL A 19 1.15 13.16 9.18
C VAL A 19 0.70 12.47 7.90
N VAL A 20 1.44 11.44 7.47
CA VAL A 20 1.15 10.67 6.24
C VAL A 20 1.07 9.16 6.45
N ASN A 21 1.71 8.62 7.50
CA ASN A 21 1.68 7.22 7.89
C ASN A 21 1.70 6.23 6.70
N ARG A 22 2.75 6.31 5.87
CA ARG A 22 2.86 5.52 4.64
C ARG A 22 4.25 4.91 4.44
N THR A 23 4.32 3.85 3.64
CA THR A 23 5.56 3.34 3.04
C THR A 23 5.51 3.48 1.52
N THR A 24 6.62 3.90 0.92
CA THR A 24 6.77 4.05 -0.54
C THR A 24 7.71 3.01 -1.15
N ALA A 25 8.25 2.09 -0.35
CA ALA A 25 9.20 1.07 -0.81
C ALA A 25 8.54 -0.27 -1.20
N ILE A 26 7.22 -0.38 -1.00
CA ILE A 26 6.44 -1.57 -1.33
C ILE A 26 5.35 -1.15 -2.31
N VAL A 27 5.19 -1.91 -3.38
CA VAL A 27 4.23 -1.65 -4.46
C VAL A 27 3.37 -2.90 -4.67
N SER A 28 2.09 -2.69 -4.96
CA SER A 28 1.21 -3.74 -5.46
C SER A 28 0.68 -3.36 -6.85
N GLY A 29 0.87 -4.26 -7.80
CA GLY A 29 0.12 -4.30 -9.06
C GLY A 29 -0.92 -5.41 -8.93
N GLY A 30 -2.10 -5.07 -8.42
CA GLY A 30 -3.19 -6.00 -8.10
C GLY A 30 -3.78 -6.69 -9.32
N SER A 31 -5.03 -7.15 -9.18
CA SER A 31 -5.73 -7.79 -10.29
C SER A 31 -7.24 -7.49 -10.35
N SER A 32 -7.76 -7.23 -11.55
CA SER A 32 -9.20 -7.26 -11.88
C SER A 32 -9.75 -8.68 -12.05
N ALA A 33 -8.91 -9.70 -11.90
CA ALA A 33 -9.28 -11.11 -12.02
C ALA A 33 -9.57 -11.80 -10.68
N MET A 34 -9.53 -11.05 -9.57
CA MET A 34 -9.92 -11.56 -8.24
C MET A 34 -11.40 -11.31 -7.99
N ASP A 35 -11.99 -12.06 -7.06
CA ASP A 35 -13.36 -11.82 -6.62
C ASP A 35 -13.47 -10.46 -5.90
N ASN A 36 -14.67 -9.89 -5.84
CA ASN A 36 -14.86 -8.56 -5.26
C ASN A 36 -14.50 -8.51 -3.77
N GLU A 37 -14.87 -9.55 -3.02
CA GLU A 37 -14.58 -9.70 -1.60
C GLU A 37 -13.07 -9.80 -1.37
N GLU A 38 -12.36 -10.51 -2.25
CA GLU A 38 -10.90 -10.62 -2.24
C GLU A 38 -10.25 -9.27 -2.57
N CYS A 39 -10.71 -8.59 -3.61
CA CYS A 39 -10.25 -7.25 -3.96
C CYS A 39 -10.42 -6.28 -2.79
N TRP A 40 -11.55 -6.38 -2.08
CA TRP A 40 -11.86 -5.53 -0.94
C TRP A 40 -10.93 -5.79 0.24
N ILE A 41 -10.72 -7.04 0.63
CA ILE A 41 -9.83 -7.35 1.75
C ILE A 41 -8.36 -7.09 1.39
N TYR A 42 -7.99 -7.33 0.13
CA TYR A 42 -6.65 -7.08 -0.39
C TYR A 42 -6.29 -5.60 -0.30
N GLN A 43 -7.16 -4.71 -0.78
CA GLN A 43 -6.91 -3.26 -0.70
C GLN A 43 -6.87 -2.74 0.75
N ALA A 44 -7.70 -3.31 1.63
CA ALA A 44 -7.74 -2.93 3.04
C ALA A 44 -6.42 -3.29 3.74
N LEU A 45 -5.92 -4.51 3.49
CA LEU A 45 -4.63 -4.97 4.01
C LEU A 45 -3.48 -4.08 3.55
N MET A 46 -3.41 -3.75 2.26
CA MET A 46 -2.34 -2.90 1.73
C MET A 46 -2.34 -1.51 2.36
N ARG A 47 -3.52 -0.89 2.52
CA ARG A 47 -3.66 0.41 3.18
C ARG A 47 -3.36 0.35 4.68
N ALA A 48 -3.74 -0.73 5.36
CA ALA A 48 -3.38 -0.94 6.77
C ALA A 48 -1.86 -1.06 6.97
N LEU A 49 -1.15 -1.63 5.99
CA LEU A 49 0.32 -1.66 5.96
C LEU A 49 0.94 -0.30 5.55
N GLY A 50 0.14 0.66 5.12
CA GLY A 50 0.58 2.01 4.72
C GLY A 50 1.04 2.11 3.27
N LEU A 51 0.74 1.15 2.40
CA LEU A 51 1.07 1.25 0.98
C LEU A 51 0.24 2.36 0.33
N VAL A 52 0.89 3.12 -0.56
CA VAL A 52 0.24 4.14 -1.40
C VAL A 52 0.37 3.88 -2.89
N TYR A 53 1.32 3.03 -3.30
CA TYR A 53 1.45 2.54 -4.67
C TYR A 53 0.66 1.23 -4.82
N ILE A 54 -0.64 1.37 -5.07
CA ILE A 54 -1.58 0.29 -5.28
C ILE A 54 -2.26 0.53 -6.62
N GLU A 55 -1.85 -0.19 -7.64
CA GLU A 55 -2.35 -0.05 -9.02
C GLU A 55 -2.88 -1.40 -9.53
N HIS A 56 -3.68 -1.39 -10.61
CA HIS A 56 -4.18 -2.60 -11.27
C HIS A 56 -4.68 -2.28 -12.70
N GLN A 57 -5.17 -3.29 -13.42
CA GLN A 57 -5.59 -3.22 -14.83
C GLN A 57 -6.66 -2.17 -15.13
N ALA A 58 -7.51 -1.74 -14.18
CA ALA A 58 -8.47 -0.67 -14.51
C ALA A 58 -7.80 0.71 -14.70
N ARG A 59 -6.53 0.85 -14.29
CA ARG A 59 -5.74 2.07 -14.52
C ARG A 59 -4.66 1.88 -15.58
N ILE A 60 -3.97 0.74 -15.58
CA ILE A 60 -2.84 0.43 -16.49
C ILE A 60 -3.39 0.03 -17.85
#